data_AF-A0ABD0WEP0-F1
#
_entry.id   AF-A0ABD0WEP0-F1
#
_cell.length_a   1.000
_cell.length_b   1.000
_cell.length_c   1.000
_cell.angle_alpha   90.00
_cell.angle_beta   90.00
_cell.angle_gamma   90.00
#
_symmetry.space_group_name_H-M   'P 1'
#
loop_
_entity.id
_entity.type
_entity.pdbx_description
1 polymer ?
#
loop_
_entity_poly.entity_id
_entity_poly.type
_entity_poly.pdbx_seq_one_letter_code
_entity_poly.pdbx_strand_id
1 'polypeptide(L)'
;MMDVQKNEIAVIQLVQSNEVGGSLYMEKEGLLRTLDLLHQSGEKLDCIITDRHPQIQKLLRELKITHYYDAWHVAKGLSKKLEQLSKDKDCA
;
A
#
# COMPACT_ATOMS: atom_id res chain seq x y z
N MET A 1 -7.85 -5.22 -3.69
CA MET A 1 -7.40 -4.06 -4.47
C MET A 1 -8.60 -3.33 -5.02
N MET A 2 -8.59 -2.01 -4.89
CA MET A 2 -9.66 -1.13 -5.35
C MET A 2 -9.22 -0.47 -6.66
N ASP A 3 -10.12 -0.44 -7.64
CA ASP A 3 -10.00 0.45 -8.78
C ASP A 3 -10.57 1.81 -8.35
N VAL A 4 -9.68 2.77 -8.17
CA VAL A 4 -10.05 4.11 -7.67
C VAL A 4 -10.87 4.89 -8.70
N GLN A 5 -10.67 4.63 -9.99
CA GLN A 5 -11.41 5.33 -11.05
C GLN A 5 -12.85 4.84 -11.15
N LYS A 6 -13.05 3.51 -11.03
CA LYS A 6 -14.39 2.90 -11.07
C LYS A 6 -15.09 2.91 -9.72
N ASN A 7 -14.35 3.16 -8.64
CA ASN A 7 -14.82 3.05 -7.26
C ASN A 7 -15.36 1.64 -6.94
N GLU A 8 -14.64 0.62 -7.41
CA GLU A 8 -15.03 -0.79 -7.30
C GLU A 8 -13.89 -1.64 -6.72
N ILE A 9 -14.25 -2.78 -6.13
CA ILE A 9 -13.28 -3.77 -5.68
C ILE A 9 -12.94 -4.66 -6.87
N ALA A 10 -11.75 -4.46 -7.44
CA ALA A 10 -11.29 -5.25 -8.59
C ALA A 10 -10.88 -6.67 -8.18
N VAL A 11 -10.20 -6.82 -7.03
CA VAL A 11 -9.68 -8.12 -6.57
C VAL A 11 -9.77 -8.23 -5.05
N ILE A 12 -10.19 -9.38 -4.55
CA ILE A 12 -10.06 -9.77 -3.13
C ILE A 12 -9.09 -10.96 -3.08
N GLN A 13 -8.14 -10.92 -2.15
CA GLN A 13 -7.20 -12.01 -1.89
C GLN A 13 -7.25 -12.39 -0.42
N LEU A 14 -7.37 -13.70 -0.17
CA LEU A 14 -7.19 -14.28 1.16
C LEU A 14 -5.79 -14.90 1.21
N VAL A 15 -4.97 -14.41 2.13
CA VAL A 15 -3.65 -14.97 2.45
C VAL A 15 -3.68 -15.37 3.92
N GLN A 16 -3.09 -16.52 4.25
CA GLN A 16 -3.02 -17.05 5.62
C GLN A 16 -1.58 -17.05 6.13
N SER A 17 -1.36 -16.67 7.39
CA SER A 17 0.00 -16.55 7.94
C SER A 17 0.80 -17.87 7.92
N ASN A 18 0.12 -19.01 8.06
CA ASN A 18 0.71 -20.35 8.02
C ASN A 18 1.22 -20.74 6.62
N GLU A 19 0.68 -20.19 5.55
CA GLU A 19 1.11 -20.52 4.18
C GLU A 19 2.35 -19.71 3.75
N VAL A 20 2.57 -18.53 4.35
CA VAL A 20 3.67 -17.61 3.99
C VAL A 20 4.76 -17.48 5.06
N GLY A 21 4.69 -18.28 6.13
CA GLY A 21 5.70 -18.27 7.19
C GLY A 21 5.65 -17.05 8.12
N GLY A 22 4.46 -16.42 8.27
CA GLY A 22 4.21 -15.36 9.24
C GLY A 22 3.45 -14.16 8.69
N SER A 23 2.90 -13.35 9.60
CA SER A 23 2.08 -12.18 9.23
C SER A 23 2.83 -11.10 8.45
N LEU A 24 4.14 -10.97 8.69
CA LEU A 24 5.01 -10.01 8.00
C LEU A 24 5.01 -10.19 6.48
N TYR A 25 4.82 -11.42 5.99
CA TYR A 25 4.90 -11.75 4.57
C TYR A 25 3.54 -11.71 3.86
N MET A 26 2.43 -11.68 4.63
CA MET A 26 1.08 -11.78 4.07
C MET A 26 0.74 -10.64 3.11
N GLU A 27 1.13 -9.41 3.45
CA GLU A 27 0.85 -8.24 2.60
C GLU A 27 1.60 -8.32 1.27
N LYS A 28 2.88 -8.70 1.32
CA LYS A 28 3.73 -8.84 0.13
C LYS A 28 3.19 -9.94 -0.78
N GLU A 29 2.88 -11.10 -0.21
CA GLU A 29 2.32 -12.22 -0.97
C GLU A 29 0.96 -11.88 -1.56
N GLY A 30 0.06 -11.28 -0.77
CA GLY A 30 -1.26 -10.88 -1.24
C GLY A 30 -1.20 -9.89 -2.39
N LEU A 31 -0.22 -8.97 -2.36
CA LEU A 31 0.03 -8.05 -3.47
C LEU A 31 0.53 -8.79 -4.72
N LEU A 32 1.50 -9.70 -4.58
CA LEU A 32 2.00 -10.51 -5.70
C LEU A 32 0.87 -11.30 -6.38
N ARG A 33 0.08 -12.05 -5.60
CA ARG A 33 -1.07 -12.81 -6.11
C ARG A 33 -2.09 -11.91 -6.81
N THR A 34 -2.34 -10.73 -6.27
CA THR A 34 -3.24 -9.74 -6.89
C THR A 34 -2.70 -9.25 -8.23
N LEU A 35 -1.41 -8.93 -8.31
CA LEU A 35 -0.78 -8.45 -9.55
C LEU A 35 -0.79 -9.53 -10.64
N ASP A 36 -0.51 -10.78 -10.27
CA ASP A 36 -0.58 -11.90 -11.20
C ASP A 36 -1.98 -12.11 -11.75
N LEU A 37 -3.02 -11.99 -10.91
CA LEU A 37 -4.42 -12.09 -11.34
C LEU A 37 -4.82 -10.97 -12.30
N LEU A 38 -4.43 -9.73 -12.01
CA LEU A 38 -4.70 -8.59 -12.90
C LEU A 38 -3.97 -8.73 -14.25
N HIS A 39 -2.74 -9.25 -14.21
CA HIS A 39 -2.00 -9.52 -15.44
C HIS A 39 -2.69 -10.60 -16.29
N GLN A 40 -3.15 -11.67 -15.65
CA GLN A 40 -3.87 -12.77 -16.32
C GLN A 40 -5.25 -12.36 -16.87
N SER A 41 -5.93 -11.40 -16.23
CA SER A 41 -7.20 -10.87 -16.73
C SER A 41 -7.04 -9.95 -17.94
N GLY A 42 -5.81 -9.59 -18.32
CA GLY A 42 -5.53 -8.66 -19.40
C GLY A 42 -5.79 -7.19 -19.04
N GLU A 43 -6.02 -6.90 -17.76
CA GLU A 43 -6.24 -5.53 -17.28
C GLU A 43 -4.90 -4.77 -17.27
N LYS A 44 -4.92 -3.54 -17.78
CA LYS A 44 -3.73 -2.69 -17.81
C LYS A 44 -3.60 -1.95 -16.48
N LEU A 45 -2.59 -2.31 -15.70
CA LEU A 45 -2.26 -1.60 -14.47
C LEU A 45 -1.43 -0.34 -14.79
N ASP A 46 -2.01 0.84 -14.56
CA ASP A 46 -1.33 2.12 -14.78
C ASP A 46 -0.46 2.55 -13.58
N CYS A 47 -1.01 2.50 -12.36
CA CYS A 47 -0.26 2.79 -11.14
C CYS A 47 -0.88 2.10 -9.93
N ILE A 48 -0.12 2.02 -8.84
CA ILE A 48 -0.59 1.54 -7.54
C ILE A 48 -0.46 2.66 -6.50
N ILE A 49 -1.46 2.75 -5.63
CA ILE A 49 -1.46 3.64 -4.47
C ILE A 49 -1.41 2.76 -3.21
N THR A 50 -0.35 2.87 -2.39
CA THR A 50 -0.28 2.17 -1.10
C THR A 50 0.19 3.07 0.04
N ASP A 51 0.09 2.56 1.26
CA ASP A 51 0.77 3.14 2.42
C ASP A 51 2.30 3.02 2.32
N ARG A 52 2.98 3.68 3.25
CA ARG A 52 4.45 3.65 3.34
C ARG A 52 4.97 2.35 3.97
N HIS A 53 4.85 1.24 3.24
CA HIS A 53 5.40 -0.06 3.65
C HIS A 53 6.74 -0.35 2.91
N PRO A 54 7.91 -0.42 3.59
CA PRO A 54 9.21 -0.54 2.93
C PRO A 54 9.39 -1.77 2.02
N GLN A 55 8.88 -2.93 2.44
CA GLN A 55 8.94 -4.17 1.65
C GLN A 55 8.14 -4.04 0.34
N ILE A 56 6.95 -3.46 0.39
CA ILE A 56 6.08 -3.22 -0.77
C ILE A 56 6.73 -2.20 -1.72
N GLN A 57 7.28 -1.11 -1.19
CA GLN A 57 8.01 -0.12 -1.98
C GLN A 57 9.18 -0.74 -2.75
N LYS A 58 9.96 -1.61 -2.08
CA LYS A 58 11.05 -2.34 -2.73
C LYS A 58 10.51 -3.22 -3.86
N LEU A 59 9.47 -4.00 -3.60
CA LEU A 59 8.85 -4.88 -4.58
C LEU A 59 8.36 -4.10 -5.82
N LEU A 60 7.58 -3.04 -5.63
CA LEU A 60 7.01 -2.27 -6.74
C LEU A 60 8.10 -1.59 -7.58
N ARG A 61 9.18 -1.14 -6.95
CA ARG A 61 10.36 -0.60 -7.65
C ARG A 61 11.05 -1.68 -8.48
N GLU A 62 11.22 -2.89 -7.95
CA GLU A 62 11.83 -4.02 -8.66
C GLU A 62 10.98 -4.45 -9.86
N LEU A 63 9.65 -4.43 -9.72
CA LEU A 63 8.69 -4.70 -10.80
C LEU A 63 8.50 -3.53 -11.78
N LYS A 64 9.15 -2.39 -11.53
CA LYS A 64 9.04 -1.14 -12.32
C LYS A 64 7.60 -0.65 -12.48
N ILE A 65 6.77 -0.84 -11.45
CA ILE A 65 5.40 -0.35 -11.42
C ILE A 65 5.39 1.09 -10.89
N THR A 66 4.66 1.97 -11.57
CA THR A 66 4.44 3.34 -11.09
C THR A 66 3.70 3.32 -9.76
N HIS A 67 4.30 3.90 -8.72
CA HIS A 67 3.79 3.84 -7.36
C HIS A 67 3.64 5.22 -6.75
N TYR A 68 2.47 5.46 -6.14
CA TYR A 68 2.14 6.65 -5.38
C TYR A 68 1.78 6.30 -3.94
N TYR A 69 1.92 7.27 -3.05
CA TYR A 69 1.47 7.11 -1.67
C TYR A 69 0.03 7.59 -1.51
N ASP A 70 -0.71 6.94 -0.61
CA ASP A 70 -1.98 7.46 -0.15
C ASP A 70 -1.77 8.85 0.50
N ALA A 71 -2.34 9.87 -0.15
CA ALA A 71 -2.25 11.26 0.28
C ALA A 71 -2.88 11.48 1.66
N TRP A 72 -3.95 10.74 2.00
CA TRP A 72 -4.58 10.86 3.31
C TRP A 72 -3.64 10.40 4.42
N HIS A 73 -2.99 9.24 4.24
CA HIS A 73 -2.00 8.75 5.20
C HIS A 73 -0.82 9.71 5.36
N VAL A 74 -0.37 10.34 4.27
CA VAL A 74 0.68 11.37 4.31
C VAL A 74 0.23 12.59 5.12
N ALA A 75 -0.95 13.16 4.82
CA ALA A 75 -1.49 14.33 5.51
C ALA A 75 -1.69 14.05 7.00
N LYS A 76 -2.31 12.91 7.33
CA LYS A 76 -2.51 12.47 8.71
C LYS A 76 -1.20 12.33 9.48
N GLY A 77 -0.18 11.76 8.85
CA GLY A 77 1.15 11.63 9.44
C GLY A 77 1.81 12.98 9.75
N LEU A 78 1.64 13.96 8.85
CA LEU A 78 2.13 15.32 9.06
C LEU A 78 1.38 16.03 10.19
N SER A 79 0.05 15.98 10.20
CA SER A 79 -0.77 16.60 11.24
C SER A 79 -0.39 16.12 12.64
N LYS A 80 -0.16 14.81 12.82
CA LYS A 80 0.28 14.26 14.11
C LYS A 80 1.63 14.81 14.56
N LYS A 81 2.58 14.98 13.64
CA LYS A 81 3.90 15.55 13.96
C LYS A 81 3.79 17.01 14.38
N LEU A 82 2.98 17.79 13.67
CA LEU A 82 2.73 19.20 14.02
C LEU A 82 2.04 19.32 15.39
N GLU A 83 1.07 18.46 15.68
CA GLU A 83 0.41 18.43 16.98
C GLU A 83 1.38 18.08 18.12
N GLN A 84 2.32 17.16 17.88
CA GLN A 84 3.34 16.82 18.85
C GLN A 84 4.28 18.01 19.12
N LEU A 85 4.77 18.68 18.08
CA LEU A 85 5.61 19.87 18.20
C LEU A 85 4.89 21.02 18.92
N SER A 86 3.60 21.20 18.68
CA SER A 86 2.79 22.21 19.36
C SER A 86 2.69 22.00 20.88
N LYS A 87 2.99 20.80 21.38
CA LYS A 87 2.94 20.46 22.81
C LYS A 87 4.32 20.54 23.48
N ASP A 88 5.38 20.81 22.73
CA ASP A 88 6.72 20.99 23.31
C ASP A 88 6.82 22.31 24.08
N LYS A 89 7.54 22.28 25.22
CA LYS A 89 7.56 23.35 26.24
C LYS A 89 8.09 24.70 25.75
N ASP A 90 8.83 24.72 24.64
CA ASP A 90 9.41 25.93 24.05
C ASP A 90 8.50 26.61 23.01
N CYS A 91 7.27 26.11 22.81
CA CYS A 91 6.26 26.67 21.90
C CYS A 91 5.10 27.39 22.61
N ALA A 92 5.21 27.63 23.93
CA ALA A 92 4.26 28.39 24.75
C ALA A 92 4.88 29.67 25.32
#